data_AF-A0A1L8DPE3-F1
#
_entry.id   AF-A0A1L8DPE3-F1
#
_cell.length_a   1.000
_cell.length_b   1.000
_cell.length_c   1.000
_cell.angle_alpha   90.00
_cell.angle_beta   90.00
_cell.angle_gamma   90.00
#
_symmetry.space_group_name_H-M   'P 1'
#
loop_
_entity.id
_entity.type
_entity.pdbx_description
1 polymer ?
#
loop_
_entity_poly.entity_id
_entity_poly.type
_entity_poly.pdbx_seq_one_letter_code
_entity_poly.pdbx_strand_id
1 'polypeptide(L)'
;MKIVVVVLLFCGVSMGQLLNNDGQGRQCVPGSSFKDKDGCNTCTCATDGSRYACTKKFCTTFQDMQSDEPKRCVPGSRFKADDGCNWCTCSENGEKMCTLMACGDGQIFPLSRKRDENCVPNSSFMAPDGCNTCKCSENGKYAFCTRMECPPTEKATPYRRRRDTGW
;
A
#
# COMPACT_ATOMS: atom_id res chain seq x y z
N MET A 1 36.94 -75.44 0.23
CA MET A 1 36.42 -74.33 -0.60
C MET A 1 36.31 -73.10 0.29
N LYS A 2 36.78 -71.95 -0.20
CA LYS A 2 37.13 -70.75 0.59
C LYS A 2 35.89 -69.93 0.96
N ILE A 3 35.92 -69.39 2.17
CA ILE A 3 35.08 -68.29 2.66
C ILE A 3 35.27 -67.09 1.72
N VAL A 4 34.18 -66.52 1.22
CA VAL A 4 34.19 -65.16 0.64
C VAL A 4 33.12 -64.36 1.37
N VAL A 5 33.59 -63.58 2.35
CA VAL A 5 32.86 -62.46 2.93
C VAL A 5 32.80 -61.39 1.85
N VAL A 6 31.62 -61.10 1.32
CA VAL A 6 31.43 -59.91 0.47
C VAL A 6 30.93 -58.79 1.37
N VAL A 7 31.88 -57.99 1.86
CA VAL A 7 31.61 -56.67 2.44
C VAL A 7 31.24 -55.75 1.27
N LEU A 8 29.95 -55.43 1.11
CA LEU A 8 29.55 -54.29 0.27
C LEU A 8 29.39 -53.07 1.16
N LEU A 9 30.41 -52.22 1.08
CA LEU A 9 30.49 -50.89 1.67
C LEU A 9 29.26 -50.05 1.31
N PHE A 10 28.66 -49.42 2.33
CA PHE A 10 27.69 -48.34 2.20
C PHE A 10 28.29 -47.18 1.40
N CYS A 11 27.70 -46.83 0.26
CA CYS A 11 27.82 -45.51 -0.34
C CYS A 11 26.65 -45.29 -1.31
N GLY A 12 25.61 -44.65 -0.82
CA GLY A 12 24.45 -44.31 -1.63
C GLY A 12 23.37 -43.67 -0.78
N VAL A 13 23.70 -42.62 -0.02
CA VAL A 13 22.66 -41.68 0.40
C VAL A 13 22.09 -41.14 -0.90
N SER A 14 20.89 -41.60 -1.24
CA SER A 14 20.23 -41.28 -2.50
C SER A 14 20.27 -39.78 -2.69
N MET A 15 20.79 -39.37 -3.85
CA MET A 15 20.78 -38.02 -4.38
C MET A 15 19.59 -37.23 -3.84
N GLY A 16 19.91 -36.08 -3.25
CA GLY A 16 18.99 -35.20 -2.55
C GLY A 16 17.63 -35.12 -3.22
N GLN A 17 16.62 -35.60 -2.50
CA GLN A 17 15.28 -35.12 -2.72
C GLN A 17 15.33 -33.62 -2.47
N LEU A 18 15.28 -32.85 -3.55
CA LEU A 18 14.91 -31.45 -3.54
C LEU A 18 13.52 -31.41 -2.87
N LEU A 19 13.50 -31.21 -1.55
CA LEU A 19 12.31 -30.74 -0.88
C LEU A 19 12.07 -29.35 -1.48
N ASN A 20 11.26 -29.30 -2.54
CA ASN A 20 10.70 -28.06 -3.03
C ASN A 20 9.98 -27.45 -1.83
N ASN A 21 10.53 -26.36 -1.30
CA ASN A 21 9.95 -25.63 -0.18
C ASN A 21 8.53 -25.23 -0.57
N ASP A 22 7.55 -26.02 -0.15
CA ASP A 22 6.13 -25.73 -0.34
C ASP A 22 5.90 -24.32 0.21
N GLY A 23 5.17 -23.51 -0.55
CA GLY A 23 4.85 -22.13 -0.21
C GLY A 23 4.11 -21.92 1.11
N GLN A 24 3.86 -23.00 1.84
CA GLN A 24 3.15 -23.07 3.11
C GLN A 24 4.08 -23.47 4.27
N GLY A 25 5.38 -23.64 4.03
CA GLY A 25 6.44 -23.69 5.03
C GLY A 25 6.40 -24.84 6.04
N ARG A 26 5.96 -26.03 5.60
CA ARG A 26 5.73 -27.15 6.54
C ARG A 26 6.96 -28.02 6.81
N GLN A 27 7.99 -28.01 5.95
CA GLN A 27 9.24 -28.75 6.15
C GLN A 27 10.43 -28.07 5.44
N CYS A 28 11.60 -28.05 6.09
CA CYS A 28 12.87 -27.55 5.55
C CYS A 28 14.05 -28.39 6.08
N VAL A 29 15.24 -28.27 5.45
CA VAL A 29 16.42 -29.02 5.89
C VAL A 29 16.93 -28.46 7.23
N PRO A 30 17.02 -29.25 8.30
CA PRO A 30 17.46 -28.77 9.62
C PRO A 30 18.76 -27.96 9.58
N GLY A 31 18.74 -26.77 10.18
CA GLY A 31 19.91 -25.87 10.24
C GLY A 31 20.29 -25.19 8.92
N SER A 32 19.59 -25.47 7.83
CA SER A 32 19.85 -24.82 6.54
C SER A 32 19.45 -23.34 6.55
N SER A 33 20.07 -22.58 5.64
CA SER A 33 19.66 -21.23 5.31
C SER A 33 19.36 -21.12 3.81
N PHE A 34 18.26 -20.46 3.45
CA PHE A 34 17.81 -20.32 2.07
C PHE A 34 17.19 -18.95 1.81
N LYS A 35 17.00 -18.60 0.53
CA LYS A 35 16.30 -17.37 0.14
C LYS A 35 14.80 -17.60 0.11
N ASP A 36 14.05 -16.65 0.67
CA ASP A 36 12.60 -16.63 0.55
C ASP A 36 12.18 -16.46 -0.93
N LYS A 37 10.90 -16.67 -1.23
CA LYS A 37 10.34 -16.53 -2.58
C LYS A 37 10.55 -15.15 -3.18
N ASP A 38 10.69 -14.13 -2.35
CA ASP A 38 11.01 -12.76 -2.77
C ASP A 38 12.48 -12.59 -3.21
N GLY A 39 13.34 -13.62 -3.04
CA GLY A 39 14.76 -13.61 -3.39
C GLY A 39 15.63 -12.70 -2.51
N CYS A 40 15.04 -11.97 -1.58
CA CYS A 40 15.66 -10.87 -0.84
C CYS A 40 15.81 -11.24 0.64
N ASN A 41 14.74 -11.75 1.25
CA ASN A 41 14.77 -12.26 2.61
C ASN A 41 15.52 -13.58 2.70
N THR A 42 16.22 -13.76 3.82
CA THR A 42 16.93 -15.01 4.13
C THR A 42 16.19 -15.72 5.26
N CYS A 43 15.94 -17.00 5.08
CA CYS A 43 15.26 -17.88 6.02
C CYS A 43 16.24 -18.89 6.63
N THR A 44 16.10 -19.18 7.92
CA THR A 44 16.86 -20.22 8.63
C THR A 44 15.91 -21.28 9.18
N CYS A 45 16.21 -22.54 8.89
CA CYS A 45 15.42 -23.69 9.32
C CYS A 45 15.76 -24.12 10.76
N ALA A 46 14.74 -24.44 11.54
CA ALA A 46 14.90 -25.01 12.89
C ALA A 46 15.57 -26.38 12.84
N THR A 47 16.15 -26.81 13.95
CA THR A 47 16.89 -28.08 14.08
C THR A 47 16.03 -29.32 13.92
N ASP A 48 14.71 -29.20 14.04
CA ASP A 48 13.75 -30.29 13.83
C ASP A 48 13.17 -30.33 12.41
N GLY A 49 13.55 -29.38 11.54
CA GLY A 49 13.06 -29.29 10.16
C GLY A 49 11.59 -28.92 10.01
N SER A 50 10.89 -28.61 11.12
CA SER A 50 9.43 -28.41 11.14
C SER A 50 9.00 -26.99 10.76
N ARG A 51 9.92 -26.03 10.87
CA ARG A 51 9.66 -24.60 10.67
C ARG A 51 10.93 -23.84 10.32
N TYR A 52 10.76 -22.65 9.75
CA TYR A 52 11.85 -21.70 9.54
C TYR A 52 11.41 -20.28 9.92
N ALA A 53 12.38 -19.41 10.14
CA ALA A 53 12.15 -17.97 10.35
C ALA A 53 12.94 -17.19 9.30
N CYS A 54 12.32 -16.15 8.73
CA CYS A 54 12.94 -15.29 7.73
C CYS A 54 13.20 -13.89 8.27
N THR A 55 14.22 -13.23 7.71
CA THR A 55 14.37 -11.78 7.86
C THR A 55 13.14 -11.05 7.31
N LYS A 56 12.89 -9.83 7.78
CA LYS A 56 11.83 -8.95 7.25
C LYS A 56 12.43 -7.68 6.67
N LYS A 57 13.24 -7.84 5.63
CA LYS A 57 13.72 -6.73 4.82
C LYS A 57 12.58 -6.24 3.95
N PHE A 58 12.51 -4.92 3.77
CA PHE A 58 11.67 -4.34 2.75
C PHE A 58 12.28 -4.64 1.39
N CYS A 59 11.71 -5.62 0.70
CA CYS A 59 12.22 -6.14 -0.56
C CYS A 59 11.45 -5.50 -1.71
N THR A 60 12.01 -4.42 -2.27
CA THR A 60 11.57 -3.94 -3.58
C THR A 60 12.16 -4.89 -4.61
N THR A 61 11.34 -5.73 -5.24
CA THR A 61 11.79 -6.34 -6.49
C THR A 61 11.98 -5.19 -7.48
N PHE A 62 13.11 -5.13 -8.18
CA PHE A 62 13.29 -4.15 -9.24
C PHE A 62 12.19 -4.29 -10.32
N GLN A 63 11.47 -5.41 -10.36
CA GLN A 63 10.31 -5.63 -11.23
C GLN A 63 9.08 -4.82 -10.78
N ASP A 64 8.84 -4.64 -9.48
CA ASP A 64 7.72 -3.83 -8.96
C ASP A 64 7.93 -2.32 -9.18
N MET A 65 9.18 -1.89 -9.39
CA MET A 65 9.53 -0.50 -9.73
C MET A 65 9.80 -0.29 -11.22
N GLN A 66 9.64 -1.31 -12.04
CA GLN A 66 9.99 -1.27 -13.46
C GLN A 66 8.82 -1.72 -14.34
N SER A 67 7.65 -1.13 -14.08
CA SER A 67 6.65 -0.90 -15.14
C SER A 67 6.56 0.57 -15.57
N ASP A 68 7.47 1.41 -15.09
CA ASP A 68 7.81 2.71 -15.70
C ASP A 68 8.92 2.55 -16.74
N GLU A 69 8.71 1.69 -17.75
CA GLU A 69 9.05 2.26 -19.06
C GLU A 69 8.26 3.55 -19.13
N PRO A 70 8.85 4.71 -19.49
CA PRO A 70 8.06 5.89 -19.75
C PRO A 70 7.13 5.49 -20.89
N LYS A 71 5.90 5.09 -20.56
CA LYS A 71 4.86 4.77 -21.53
C LYS A 71 4.66 6.06 -22.29
N ARG A 72 5.42 6.23 -23.37
CA ARG A 72 5.37 7.41 -24.21
C ARG A 72 3.92 7.51 -24.64
N CYS A 73 3.27 8.57 -24.22
CA CYS A 73 1.92 8.85 -24.65
C CYS A 73 1.99 9.39 -26.10
N VAL A 74 0.87 9.37 -26.79
CA VAL A 74 0.78 9.95 -28.14
C VAL A 74 0.84 11.47 -27.99
N PRO A 75 1.77 12.20 -28.64
CA PRO A 75 1.81 13.67 -28.60
C PRO A 75 0.45 14.32 -28.82
N GLY A 76 0.11 15.30 -27.98
CA GLY A 76 -1.17 15.99 -28.02
C GLY A 76 -2.38 15.20 -27.50
N SER A 77 -2.21 13.91 -27.16
CA SER A 77 -3.30 13.13 -26.57
C SER A 77 -3.67 13.62 -25.17
N ARG A 78 -4.96 13.48 -24.83
CA ARG A 78 -5.50 13.71 -23.50
C ARG A 78 -6.19 12.45 -23.01
N PHE A 79 -5.84 12.01 -21.82
CA PHE A 79 -6.34 10.76 -21.25
C PHE A 79 -6.52 10.88 -19.73
N LYS A 80 -7.31 9.96 -19.17
CA LYS A 80 -7.51 9.87 -17.72
C LYS A 80 -6.34 9.12 -17.10
N ALA A 81 -5.84 9.60 -15.97
CA ALA A 81 -4.80 8.91 -15.21
C ALA A 81 -5.34 7.58 -14.64
N ASP A 82 -4.42 6.71 -14.23
CA ASP A 82 -4.76 5.38 -13.69
C ASP A 82 -5.57 5.47 -12.38
N ASP A 83 -5.51 6.60 -11.68
CA ASP A 83 -6.35 6.91 -10.51
C ASP A 83 -7.83 7.20 -10.87
N GLY A 84 -8.17 7.23 -12.17
CA GLY A 84 -9.51 7.44 -12.69
C GLY A 84 -10.08 8.84 -12.43
N CYS A 85 -9.26 9.81 -11.99
CA CYS A 85 -9.70 11.11 -11.50
C CYS A 85 -8.88 12.24 -12.13
N ASN A 86 -7.55 12.14 -12.10
CA ASN A 86 -6.67 13.12 -12.72
C ASN A 86 -6.69 13.01 -14.25
N TRP A 87 -6.46 14.15 -14.91
CA TRP A 87 -6.34 14.22 -16.36
C TRP A 87 -4.90 14.50 -16.74
N CYS A 88 -4.43 13.79 -17.76
CA CYS A 88 -3.10 13.94 -18.30
C CYS A 88 -3.15 14.43 -19.75
N THR A 89 -2.17 15.25 -20.12
CA THR A 89 -1.89 15.62 -21.50
C THR A 89 -0.48 15.16 -21.87
N CYS A 90 -0.31 14.71 -23.10
CA CYS A 90 0.99 14.32 -23.60
C CYS A 90 1.71 15.48 -24.29
N SER A 91 2.95 15.74 -23.89
CA SER A 91 3.83 16.67 -24.59
C SER A 91 4.32 16.09 -25.92
N GLU A 92 4.89 16.95 -26.78
CA GLU A 92 5.52 16.54 -28.04
C GLU A 92 6.68 15.55 -27.83
N ASN A 93 7.34 15.60 -26.67
CA ASN A 93 8.43 14.71 -26.31
C ASN A 93 7.94 13.37 -25.73
N GLY A 94 6.63 13.13 -25.69
CA GLY A 94 6.03 11.91 -25.15
C GLY A 94 5.94 11.88 -23.62
N GLU A 95 6.10 13.03 -22.95
CA GLU A 95 6.01 13.14 -21.49
C GLU A 95 4.58 13.44 -21.05
N LYS A 96 4.16 12.78 -19.96
CA LYS A 96 2.83 12.96 -19.39
C LYS A 96 2.84 14.13 -18.41
N MET A 97 1.93 15.08 -18.60
CA MET A 97 1.67 16.16 -17.64
C MET A 97 0.27 15.99 -17.08
N CYS A 98 0.16 15.61 -15.81
CA CYS A 98 -1.12 15.31 -15.16
C CYS A 98 -1.52 16.37 -14.14
N THR A 99 -2.82 16.57 -13.95
CA THR A 99 -3.34 17.34 -12.82
C THR A 99 -2.99 16.63 -11.50
N LEU A 100 -2.92 17.39 -10.40
CA LEU A 100 -2.67 16.88 -9.05
C LEU A 100 -3.89 17.13 -8.14
N MET A 101 -5.05 16.63 -8.56
CA MET A 101 -6.26 16.69 -7.76
C MET A 101 -6.20 15.64 -6.65
N ALA A 102 -6.68 16.01 -5.46
CA ALA A 102 -6.91 15.04 -4.40
C ALA A 102 -8.08 14.13 -4.83
N CYS A 103 -7.83 12.83 -4.93
CA CYS A 103 -8.80 11.87 -5.44
C CYS A 103 -9.15 10.81 -4.38
N GLY A 104 -10.42 10.39 -4.36
CA GLY A 104 -10.89 9.22 -3.60
C GLY A 104 -12.08 8.58 -4.29
N ASP A 105 -12.07 7.24 -4.35
CA ASP A 105 -13.05 6.43 -5.09
C ASP A 105 -13.25 6.94 -6.54
N GLY A 106 -12.18 7.41 -7.19
CA GLY A 106 -12.22 7.96 -8.56
C GLY A 106 -12.88 9.34 -8.69
N GLN A 107 -13.25 9.98 -7.58
CA GLN A 107 -13.83 11.32 -7.53
C GLN A 107 -12.85 12.33 -6.94
N ILE A 108 -12.97 13.59 -7.36
CA ILE A 108 -12.20 14.70 -6.79
C ILE A 108 -12.72 14.92 -5.37
N PHE A 109 -11.84 14.79 -4.37
CA PHE A 109 -12.10 15.37 -3.06
C PHE A 109 -12.08 16.88 -3.21
N PRO A 110 -13.20 17.58 -2.96
CA PRO A 110 -13.17 19.02 -2.96
C PRO A 110 -12.28 19.46 -1.79
N LEU A 111 -11.12 20.04 -2.11
CA LEU A 111 -10.22 20.68 -1.13
C LEU A 111 -10.96 21.77 -0.33
N SER A 112 -12.02 22.32 -0.94
CA SER A 112 -13.00 23.11 -0.23
C SER A 112 -14.04 22.16 0.37
N ARG A 113 -13.98 21.98 1.69
CA ARG A 113 -15.13 21.50 2.47
C ARG A 113 -16.31 22.37 2.04
N LYS A 114 -17.24 21.87 1.22
CA LYS A 114 -18.55 22.53 1.00
C LYS A 114 -19.25 22.53 2.36
N ARG A 115 -18.92 23.53 3.18
CA ARG A 115 -19.54 23.79 4.46
C ARG A 115 -20.35 25.05 4.22
N ASP A 116 -21.64 24.81 4.05
CA ASP A 116 -22.72 25.77 3.93
C ASP A 116 -22.53 26.74 2.75
N GLU A 117 -23.15 26.39 1.62
CA GLU A 117 -23.50 27.41 0.65
C GLU A 117 -24.40 28.41 1.38
N ASN A 118 -23.85 29.59 1.64
CA ASN A 118 -24.43 30.75 2.33
C ASN A 118 -24.25 30.78 3.87
N CYS A 119 -23.41 31.72 4.32
CA CYS A 119 -23.29 32.19 5.69
C CYS A 119 -23.42 33.72 5.72
N VAL A 120 -23.72 34.30 6.90
CA VAL A 120 -23.84 35.77 7.02
C VAL A 120 -22.46 36.40 6.79
N PRO A 121 -22.28 37.30 5.80
CA PRO A 121 -21.02 37.96 5.54
C PRO A 121 -20.30 38.47 6.78
N ASN A 122 -19.00 38.18 6.88
CA ASN A 122 -18.13 38.59 7.99
C ASN A 122 -18.53 38.08 9.39
N SER A 123 -19.55 37.22 9.51
CA SER A 123 -19.95 36.65 10.79
C SER A 123 -18.94 35.61 11.31
N SER A 124 -18.96 35.42 12.62
CA SER A 124 -18.30 34.31 13.30
C SER A 124 -19.37 33.42 13.94
N PHE A 125 -19.24 32.11 13.80
CA PHE A 125 -20.23 31.15 14.31
C PHE A 125 -19.57 29.84 14.75
N MET A 126 -20.26 29.10 15.62
CA MET A 126 -19.83 27.77 16.05
C MET A 126 -20.22 26.73 15.00
N ALA A 127 -19.30 25.85 14.65
CA ALA A 127 -19.54 24.78 13.70
C ALA A 127 -20.58 23.78 14.24
N PRO A 128 -21.25 23.00 13.37
CA PRO A 128 -22.19 21.95 13.79
C PRO A 128 -21.59 20.85 14.67
N ASP A 129 -20.25 20.75 14.73
CA ASP A 129 -19.53 19.87 15.65
C ASP A 129 -19.48 20.38 17.10
N GLY A 130 -19.99 21.60 17.36
CA GLY A 130 -20.10 22.18 18.69
C GLY A 130 -18.77 22.55 19.34
N CYS A 131 -17.66 22.52 18.61
CA CYS A 131 -16.35 22.84 19.18
C CYS A 131 -15.46 23.69 18.26
N ASN A 132 -15.54 23.54 16.93
CA ASN A 132 -14.81 24.41 16.02
C ASN A 132 -15.52 25.75 15.83
N THR A 133 -14.75 26.81 15.61
CA THR A 133 -15.26 28.16 15.31
C THR A 133 -14.98 28.49 13.85
N CYS A 134 -15.95 29.09 13.18
CA CYS A 134 -15.92 29.48 11.78
C CYS A 134 -16.01 30.99 11.61
N LYS A 135 -15.33 31.53 10.59
CA LYS A 135 -15.50 32.91 10.09
C LYS A 135 -16.00 32.87 8.65
N CYS A 136 -17.11 33.56 8.40
CA CYS A 136 -17.68 33.70 7.08
C CYS A 136 -16.92 34.75 6.26
N SER A 137 -16.71 34.45 4.99
CA SER A 137 -16.16 35.36 3.98
C SER A 137 -17.11 36.53 3.72
N GLU A 138 -16.56 37.62 3.20
CA GLU A 138 -17.30 38.85 2.90
C GLU A 138 -18.43 38.65 1.87
N ASN A 139 -18.28 37.70 0.95
CA ASN A 139 -19.31 37.41 -0.05
C ASN A 139 -20.35 36.38 0.43
N GLY A 140 -20.25 35.92 1.68
CA GLY A 140 -21.18 34.95 2.27
C GLY A 140 -21.07 33.53 1.72
N LYS A 141 -20.15 33.24 0.78
CA LYS A 141 -20.11 31.94 0.08
C LYS A 141 -19.25 30.89 0.75
N TYR A 142 -18.28 31.31 1.56
CA TYR A 142 -17.30 30.43 2.17
C TYR A 142 -17.19 30.71 3.66
N ALA A 143 -17.04 29.66 4.46
CA ALA A 143 -16.68 29.76 5.87
C ALA A 143 -15.35 29.04 6.15
N PHE A 144 -14.45 29.71 6.87
CA PHE A 144 -13.16 29.18 7.30
C PHE A 144 -13.23 28.82 8.78
N CYS A 145 -13.07 27.53 9.11
CA CYS A 145 -13.19 27.05 10.47
C CYS A 145 -11.89 26.51 11.04
N THR A 146 -11.73 26.59 12.36
CA THR A 146 -10.70 25.87 13.11
C THR A 146 -10.81 24.35 12.90
N ARG A 147 -9.76 23.61 13.25
CA ARG A 147 -9.67 22.15 13.07
C ARG A 147 -9.20 21.47 14.36
N MET A 148 -9.80 21.85 15.47
CA MET A 148 -9.58 21.22 16.77
C MET A 148 -10.19 19.82 16.79
N GLU A 149 -9.55 18.93 17.54
CA GLU A 149 -10.10 17.62 17.86
C GLU A 149 -11.20 17.79 18.90
N CYS A 150 -12.45 17.56 18.49
CA CYS A 150 -13.60 17.76 19.33
C CYS A 150 -13.94 16.49 20.13
N PRO A 151 -14.33 16.62 21.41
CA PRO A 151 -14.70 15.47 22.25
C PRO A 151 -15.72 14.54 21.58
N PRO A 152 -15.69 13.22 21.87
CA PRO A 152 -16.72 12.28 21.45
C PRO A 152 -18.11 12.78 21.87
N THR A 153 -18.96 13.02 20.89
CA THR A 153 -20.37 13.39 21.06
C THR A 153 -21.21 12.16 20.74
N GLU A 154 -22.27 11.91 21.51
CA GLU A 154 -23.17 10.76 21.32
C GLU A 154 -23.81 10.69 19.93
N LYS A 155 -23.89 11.85 19.25
CA LYS A 155 -24.28 11.93 17.85
C LYS A 155 -23.03 12.09 17.00
N ALA A 156 -22.77 11.10 16.15
CA ALA A 156 -21.79 11.25 15.09
C ALA A 156 -22.26 12.37 14.15
N THR A 157 -21.49 13.45 14.05
CA THR A 157 -21.68 14.36 12.92
C THR A 157 -21.35 13.59 11.63
N PRO A 158 -21.89 13.97 10.46
CA PRO A 158 -21.58 13.32 9.18
C PRO A 158 -20.07 13.19 8.90
N TYR A 159 -19.25 13.98 9.59
CA TYR A 159 -17.81 14.08 9.46
C TYR A 159 -17.00 13.06 10.31
N ARG A 160 -17.61 12.37 11.28
CA ARG A 160 -16.89 11.38 12.13
C ARG A 160 -16.68 10.02 11.46
N ARG A 161 -17.26 9.77 10.29
CA ARG A 161 -17.40 8.41 9.74
C ARG A 161 -16.15 7.78 9.10
N ARG A 162 -15.00 8.46 8.97
CA ARG A 162 -13.87 7.89 8.20
C ARG A 162 -12.49 7.91 8.88
N ARG A 163 -12.38 8.21 10.17
CA ARG A 163 -11.09 8.08 10.88
C ARG A 163 -11.05 6.97 11.93
N ASP A 164 -12.20 6.41 12.30
CA ASP A 164 -12.30 5.41 13.38
C ASP A 164 -12.75 4.02 12.90
N THR A 165 -13.05 3.83 11.62
CA THR A 165 -13.27 2.48 11.07
C THR A 165 -11.99 1.99 10.43
N GLY A 166 -11.07 1.51 11.26
CA GLY A 166 -9.95 0.67 10.83
C GLY A 166 -10.47 -0.68 10.34
N TRP A 167 -10.97 -0.69 9.11
CA TRP A 167 -11.24 -1.88 8.31
C TRP A 167 -10.70 -1.66 6.91
#